data_AF-A0A537JXQ6-F1
#
_entry.id   AF-A0A537JXQ6-F1
#
_cell.length_a   1.000
_cell.length_b   1.000
_cell.length_c   1.000
_cell.angle_alpha   90.00
_cell.angle_beta   90.00
_cell.angle_gamma   90.00
#
_symmetry.space_group_name_H-M   'P 1'
#
loop_
_entity.id
_entity.type
_entity.pdbx_description
1 polymer ?
#
loop_
_entity_poly.entity_id
_entity_poly.type
_entity_poly.pdbx_seq_one_letter_code
_entity_poly.pdbx_strand_id
1 'polypeptide(L)'
;MDPAMVETWKSIHGFEGLYEVSDQARVRRTGRAAIQGKGHGGGARIGRILASCPTKKGYLAINLWKNGKISRKLLHVLVARAFIGPAQGQEVNHKDGIKTHCWLDNLEYLTRPENGKHAYRIGLRRPANLKMTAHKVRQIRSSSPWAVEDLLGSMASQNPASRASEMAEHGAKNGRAHEAREF
;
A
#
# COMPACT_ATOMS: atom_id res chain seq x y z
N MET A 1 -24.20 29.51 8.49
CA MET A 1 -24.95 28.26 8.68
C MET A 1 -24.45 27.31 7.61
N ASP A 2 -23.49 26.45 7.97
CA ASP A 2 -22.94 25.45 7.06
C ASP A 2 -24.04 24.40 6.83
N PRO A 3 -24.58 24.21 5.61
CA PRO A 3 -25.60 23.20 5.39
C PRO A 3 -24.94 21.86 5.68
N ALA A 4 -25.32 21.24 6.81
CA ALA A 4 -24.88 19.90 7.15
C ALA A 4 -25.14 19.01 5.93
N MET A 5 -24.05 18.63 5.24
CA MET A 5 -24.07 17.89 3.99
C MET A 5 -24.85 16.61 4.20
N VAL A 6 -26.11 16.61 3.73
CA VAL A 6 -26.99 15.45 3.85
C VAL A 6 -26.40 14.36 2.96
N GLU A 7 -26.08 13.22 3.56
CA GLU A 7 -25.56 12.09 2.81
C GLU A 7 -26.57 11.61 1.78
N THR A 8 -26.07 11.39 0.57
CA THR A 8 -26.87 10.79 -0.48
C THR A 8 -26.81 9.27 -0.34
N TRP A 9 -27.96 8.61 -0.42
CA TRP A 9 -28.07 7.15 -0.35
C TRP A 9 -28.56 6.59 -1.68
N LYS A 10 -27.97 5.48 -2.14
CA LYS A 10 -28.38 4.78 -3.36
C LYS A 10 -28.50 3.27 -3.12
N SER A 11 -29.42 2.63 -3.84
CA SER A 11 -29.57 1.16 -3.80
C SER A 11 -28.28 0.46 -4.25
N ILE A 12 -27.91 -0.61 -3.54
CA ILE A 12 -26.80 -1.45 -3.96
C ILE A 12 -27.25 -2.36 -5.10
N HIS A 13 -26.56 -2.29 -6.23
CA HIS A 13 -26.87 -3.10 -7.40
C HIS A 13 -26.86 -4.61 -7.10
N GLY A 14 -27.92 -5.32 -7.49
CA GLY A 14 -28.18 -6.73 -7.20
C GLY A 14 -28.77 -7.00 -5.81
N PHE A 15 -28.99 -5.94 -5.01
CA PHE A 15 -29.54 -5.97 -3.66
C PHE A 15 -30.61 -4.89 -3.46
N GLU A 16 -31.28 -4.52 -4.54
CA GLU A 16 -32.35 -3.52 -4.58
C GLU A 16 -33.46 -3.88 -3.58
N GLY A 17 -33.97 -2.87 -2.87
CA GLY A 17 -34.97 -3.05 -1.81
C GLY A 17 -34.46 -3.71 -0.52
N LEU A 18 -33.19 -4.11 -0.44
CA LEU A 18 -32.62 -4.74 0.75
C LEU A 18 -31.54 -3.88 1.42
N TYR A 19 -30.68 -3.24 0.63
CA TYR A 19 -29.59 -2.41 1.15
C TYR A 19 -29.34 -1.17 0.30
N GLU A 20 -28.85 -0.14 0.97
CA GLU A 20 -28.35 1.09 0.35
C GLU A 20 -26.93 1.40 0.83
N VAL A 21 -26.19 2.13 0.01
CA VAL A 21 -24.87 2.67 0.30
C VAL A 21 -24.89 4.19 0.18
N SER A 22 -24.23 4.89 1.09
CA SER A 22 -24.05 6.34 1.03
C SER A 22 -22.77 6.75 0.31
N ASP A 23 -22.75 7.99 -0.15
CA ASP A 23 -21.55 8.69 -0.65
C ASP A 23 -20.41 8.75 0.39
N GLN A 24 -20.74 8.75 1.68
CA GLN A 24 -19.79 8.64 2.81
C GLN A 24 -19.43 7.18 3.18
N ALA A 25 -19.67 6.24 2.27
CA ALA A 25 -19.32 4.83 2.42
C ALA A 25 -19.97 4.11 3.61
N ARG A 26 -21.17 4.53 4.03
CA ARG A 26 -21.97 3.76 4.99
C ARG A 26 -22.94 2.88 4.26
N VAL A 27 -23.26 1.72 4.83
CA VAL A 27 -24.24 0.79 4.26
C VAL A 27 -25.32 0.54 5.27
N ARG A 28 -26.57 0.65 4.84
CA ARG A 28 -27.74 0.41 5.70
C ARG A 28 -28.65 -0.63 5.09
N ARG A 29 -29.40 -1.30 5.97
CA ARG A 29 -30.49 -2.19 5.57
C ARG A 29 -31.75 -1.38 5.32
N THR A 30 -32.41 -1.59 4.19
CA THR A 30 -33.71 -0.97 3.87
C THR A 30 -34.86 -1.97 3.88
N GLY A 31 -34.58 -3.25 3.66
CA GLY A 31 -35.57 -4.32 3.66
C GLY A 31 -35.15 -5.57 4.40
N ARG A 32 -36.11 -6.46 4.62
CA ARG A 32 -35.86 -7.79 5.19
C ARG A 32 -35.35 -8.71 4.09
N ALA A 33 -34.22 -9.37 4.31
CA ALA A 33 -33.78 -10.42 3.41
C ALA A 33 -34.75 -11.60 3.54
N ALA A 34 -35.27 -12.09 2.41
CA ALA A 34 -36.19 -13.24 2.38
C ALA A 34 -35.60 -14.43 3.15
N ILE A 35 -36.42 -15.01 4.02
CA ILE A 35 -36.06 -16.13 4.89
C ILE A 35 -36.30 -17.41 4.10
N GLN A 36 -35.26 -18.03 3.58
CA GLN A 36 -35.29 -19.47 3.32
C GLN A 36 -34.52 -20.15 4.46
N GLY A 37 -35.24 -20.90 5.29
CA GLY A 37 -34.67 -21.66 6.42
C GLY A 37 -34.65 -20.92 7.77
N LYS A 38 -34.82 -21.68 8.85
CA LYS A 38 -34.70 -21.21 10.24
C LYS A 38 -33.24 -20.76 10.49
N GLY A 39 -32.98 -19.46 10.49
CA GLY A 39 -31.74 -18.89 10.99
C GLY A 39 -31.12 -17.81 10.09
N HIS A 40 -30.71 -16.71 10.73
CA HIS A 40 -29.74 -15.71 10.26
C HIS A 40 -30.19 -14.53 9.37
N GLY A 41 -31.41 -14.51 8.81
CA GLY A 41 -31.88 -13.38 7.97
C GLY A 41 -33.07 -12.56 8.51
N GLY A 42 -34.00 -13.21 9.22
CA GLY A 42 -35.35 -12.69 9.47
C GLY A 42 -35.51 -11.63 10.56
N GLY A 43 -34.61 -11.62 11.56
CA GLY A 43 -34.62 -10.67 12.67
C GLY A 43 -33.83 -9.38 12.41
N ALA A 44 -33.33 -9.18 11.19
CA ALA A 44 -32.44 -8.08 10.91
C ALA A 44 -33.19 -6.73 10.90
N ARG A 45 -32.76 -5.80 11.77
CA ARG A 45 -33.36 -4.47 11.93
C ARG A 45 -33.12 -3.61 10.68
N ILE A 46 -34.21 -3.14 10.06
CA ILE A 46 -34.19 -2.12 9.01
C ILE A 46 -33.67 -0.79 9.58
N GLY A 47 -32.94 -0.03 8.78
CA GLY A 47 -32.30 1.24 9.16
C GLY A 47 -30.95 1.08 9.86
N ARG A 48 -30.57 -0.13 10.29
CA ARG A 48 -29.27 -0.38 10.91
C ARG A 48 -28.13 -0.10 9.92
N ILE A 49 -27.14 0.68 10.36
CA ILE A 49 -25.85 0.79 9.68
C ILE A 49 -25.04 -0.49 9.93
N LEU A 50 -24.56 -1.11 8.85
CA LEU A 50 -23.78 -2.32 8.90
C LEU A 50 -22.30 -1.97 9.14
N ALA A 51 -21.64 -2.75 10.00
CA ALA A 51 -20.21 -2.63 10.20
C ALA A 51 -19.44 -3.23 9.01
N SER A 52 -18.47 -2.48 8.48
CA SER A 52 -17.49 -2.99 7.53
C SER A 52 -16.26 -3.52 8.27
N CYS A 53 -15.64 -4.58 7.75
CA CYS A 53 -14.43 -5.16 8.32
C CYS A 53 -13.28 -5.11 7.31
N PRO A 54 -12.04 -4.79 7.73
CA PRO A 54 -10.87 -4.90 6.89
C PRO A 54 -10.67 -6.34 6.37
N THR A 55 -10.24 -6.44 5.12
CA THR A 55 -9.74 -7.67 4.52
C THR A 55 -8.27 -7.87 4.87
N LYS A 56 -7.72 -9.07 4.64
CA LYS A 56 -6.27 -9.33 4.75
C LYS A 56 -5.41 -8.39 3.90
N LYS A 57 -5.98 -7.81 2.83
CA LYS A 57 -5.32 -6.85 1.93
C LYS A 57 -5.50 -5.38 2.35
N GLY A 58 -6.18 -5.11 3.47
CA GLY A 58 -6.43 -3.77 4.02
C GLY A 58 -7.68 -3.06 3.51
N TYR A 59 -8.38 -3.58 2.51
CA TYR A 59 -9.63 -2.98 2.02
C TYR A 59 -10.80 -3.28 2.96
N LEU A 60 -11.71 -2.32 3.13
CA LEU A 60 -12.97 -2.54 3.84
C LEU A 60 -13.93 -3.40 3.01
N ALA A 61 -14.56 -4.37 3.66
CA ALA A 61 -15.57 -5.24 3.08
C ALA A 61 -16.81 -5.34 3.97
N ILE A 62 -17.95 -5.59 3.34
CA ILE A 62 -19.24 -5.76 4.00
C ILE A 62 -19.91 -7.07 3.57
N ASN A 63 -20.66 -7.66 4.49
CA ASN A 63 -21.42 -8.87 4.25
C ASN A 63 -22.90 -8.52 3.99
N LEU A 64 -23.37 -8.80 2.78
CA LEU A 64 -24.77 -8.60 2.38
C LEU A 64 -25.49 -9.94 2.33
N TRP A 65 -26.69 -10.01 2.92
CA TRP A 65 -27.53 -11.21 2.93
C TRP A 65 -28.67 -11.07 1.93
N LYS A 66 -28.85 -12.08 1.07
CA LYS A 66 -29.98 -12.19 0.13
C LYS A 66 -30.32 -13.68 -0.05
N ASN A 67 -31.59 -14.04 0.09
CA ASN A 67 -32.10 -15.41 -0.12
C ASN A 67 -31.31 -16.48 0.66
N GLY A 68 -31.11 -16.26 1.97
CA GLY A 68 -30.35 -17.17 2.84
C GLY A 68 -28.84 -17.25 2.58
N LYS A 69 -28.31 -16.55 1.57
CA LYS A 69 -26.89 -16.57 1.19
C LYS A 69 -26.20 -15.26 1.56
N ILE A 70 -24.98 -15.38 2.06
CA ILE A 70 -24.09 -14.25 2.36
C ILE A 70 -23.19 -13.95 1.14
N SER A 71 -23.06 -12.67 0.82
CA SER A 71 -22.18 -12.15 -0.22
C SER A 71 -21.26 -11.10 0.36
N ARG A 72 -19.95 -11.39 0.41
CA ARG A 72 -18.95 -10.42 0.83
C ARG A 72 -18.60 -9.48 -0.33
N LYS A 73 -18.71 -8.17 -0.14
CA LYS A 73 -18.44 -7.13 -1.14
C LYS A 73 -17.45 -6.09 -0.61
N LEU A 74 -16.61 -5.56 -1.48
CA LEU A 74 -15.68 -4.48 -1.14
C LEU A 74 -16.42 -3.14 -1.09
N LEU A 75 -16.20 -2.37 -0.03
CA LEU A 75 -16.98 -1.16 0.26
C LEU A 75 -16.77 -0.08 -0.81
N HIS A 76 -15.52 0.22 -1.16
CA HIS A 76 -15.21 1.20 -2.22
C HIS A 76 -15.82 0.82 -3.58
N VAL A 77 -15.94 -0.48 -3.89
CA VAL A 77 -16.58 -0.93 -5.14
C VAL A 77 -18.08 -0.70 -5.09
N LEU A 78 -18.73 -0.88 -3.93
CA LEU A 78 -20.16 -0.61 -3.78
C LEU A 78 -20.45 0.88 -3.98
N VAL A 79 -19.66 1.75 -3.35
CA VAL A 79 -19.79 3.22 -3.50
C VAL A 79 -19.58 3.61 -4.96
N ALA A 80 -18.45 3.24 -5.57
CA ALA A 80 -18.16 3.59 -6.96
C ALA A 80 -19.25 3.07 -7.92
N ARG A 81 -19.70 1.82 -7.75
CA ARG A 81 -20.74 1.25 -8.62
C ARG A 81 -22.08 1.94 -8.49
N ALA A 82 -22.46 2.38 -7.28
CA ALA A 82 -23.75 3.04 -7.05
C ALA A 82 -23.75 4.49 -7.53
N PHE A 83 -22.63 5.21 -7.38
CA PHE A 83 -22.58 6.65 -7.64
C PHE A 83 -21.93 7.03 -8.98
N ILE A 84 -20.88 6.34 -9.40
CA ILE A 84 -20.14 6.59 -10.65
C ILE A 84 -20.67 5.72 -11.78
N GLY A 85 -20.98 4.45 -11.49
CA GLY A 85 -21.55 3.50 -12.46
C GLY A 85 -20.68 2.26 -12.68
N PRO A 86 -20.89 1.49 -13.76
CA PRO A 86 -20.10 0.28 -14.03
C PRO A 86 -18.65 0.63 -14.37
N ALA A 87 -17.71 -0.22 -13.95
CA ALA A 87 -16.28 0.06 -14.11
C ALA A 87 -15.74 -0.04 -15.55
N GLN A 88 -16.51 -0.58 -16.51
CA GLN A 88 -16.11 -0.68 -17.93
C GLN A 88 -14.68 -1.22 -18.18
N GLY A 89 -14.24 -2.20 -17.38
CA GLY A 89 -12.89 -2.80 -17.47
C GLY A 89 -11.79 -2.08 -16.68
N GLN A 90 -12.13 -0.98 -15.99
CA GLN A 90 -11.27 -0.26 -15.07
C GLN A 90 -11.37 -0.80 -13.63
N GLU A 91 -10.47 -0.34 -12.78
CA GLU A 91 -10.42 -0.65 -11.35
C GLU A 91 -10.69 0.61 -10.53
N VAL A 92 -11.34 0.45 -9.37
CA VAL A 92 -11.54 1.57 -8.45
C VAL A 92 -10.21 1.92 -7.77
N ASN A 93 -9.76 3.15 -7.94
CA ASN A 93 -8.61 3.73 -7.27
C ASN A 93 -9.04 4.59 -6.07
N HIS A 94 -8.18 4.69 -5.06
CA HIS A 94 -8.30 5.66 -3.96
C HIS A 94 -7.30 6.77 -4.25
N LYS A 95 -7.76 8.01 -4.42
CA LYS A 95 -6.92 9.15 -4.84
C LYS A 95 -5.79 9.44 -3.84
N ASP A 96 -6.05 9.22 -2.56
CA ASP A 96 -5.08 9.37 -1.47
C ASP A 96 -4.25 8.10 -1.16
N GLY A 97 -4.57 6.97 -1.80
CA GLY A 97 -3.92 5.69 -1.56
C GLY A 97 -4.33 4.94 -0.29
N ILE A 98 -5.26 5.48 0.52
CA ILE A 98 -5.68 4.90 1.79
C ILE A 98 -6.94 4.03 1.59
N LYS A 99 -6.77 2.70 1.75
CA LYS A 99 -7.79 1.68 1.41
C LYS A 99 -9.06 1.70 2.29
N THR A 100 -9.05 2.46 3.38
CA THR A 100 -10.18 2.63 4.30
C THR A 100 -10.97 3.90 3.99
N HIS A 101 -10.44 4.80 3.17
CA HIS A 101 -11.06 6.07 2.79
C HIS A 101 -11.97 5.88 1.57
N CYS A 102 -13.13 5.26 1.81
CA CYS A 102 -14.04 4.81 0.76
C CYS A 102 -15.09 5.85 0.32
N TRP A 103 -15.05 7.11 0.80
CA TRP A 103 -16.03 8.12 0.41
C TRP A 103 -15.91 8.48 -1.07
N LEU A 104 -17.04 8.80 -1.70
CA LEU A 104 -17.18 8.98 -3.15
C LEU A 104 -16.10 9.91 -3.73
N ASP A 105 -15.85 11.05 -3.08
CA ASP A 105 -14.92 12.06 -3.61
C ASP A 105 -13.46 11.57 -3.66
N ASN A 106 -13.09 10.56 -2.86
CA ASN A 106 -11.77 9.93 -2.90
C ASN A 106 -11.67 8.77 -3.90
N LEU A 107 -12.76 8.38 -4.55
CA LEU A 107 -12.78 7.26 -5.49
C LEU A 107 -12.77 7.74 -6.95
N GLU A 108 -12.13 6.97 -7.80
CA GLU A 108 -12.13 7.16 -9.26
C GLU A 108 -11.93 5.82 -9.97
N TYR A 109 -12.27 5.73 -11.25
CA TYR A 109 -11.94 4.58 -12.08
C TYR A 109 -10.66 4.83 -12.87
N LEU A 110 -9.70 3.91 -12.76
CA LEU A 110 -8.46 3.94 -13.53
C LEU A 110 -8.23 2.61 -14.23
N THR A 111 -7.59 2.64 -15.39
CA THR A 111 -7.04 1.42 -15.98
C THR A 111 -5.90 0.88 -15.09
N ARG A 112 -5.60 -0.42 -15.22
CA ARG A 112 -4.48 -1.04 -14.47
C ARG A 112 -3.15 -0.30 -14.64
N PRO A 113 -2.72 0.12 -15.85
CA PRO A 113 -1.48 0.88 -16.02
C PRO A 113 -1.51 2.23 -15.31
N GLU A 114 -2.63 2.97 -15.39
CA GLU A 114 -2.79 4.27 -14.72
C GLU A 114 -2.77 4.13 -13.21
N ASN A 115 -3.47 3.14 -12.66
CA ASN A 115 -3.46 2.84 -11.24
C ASN A 115 -2.03 2.49 -10.76
N GLY A 116 -1.27 1.74 -11.56
CA GLY A 116 0.14 1.48 -11.31
C GLY A 116 0.99 2.75 -11.27
N LYS A 117 0.84 3.64 -12.27
CA LYS A 117 1.54 4.94 -12.32
C LYS A 117 1.17 5.82 -11.12
N HIS A 118 -0.11 5.87 -10.77
CA HIS A 118 -0.62 6.59 -9.59
C HIS A 118 0.09 6.08 -8.32
N ALA A 119 0.13 4.76 -8.11
CA ALA A 119 0.78 4.16 -6.94
C ALA A 119 2.28 4.49 -6.83
N TYR A 120 3.02 4.60 -7.95
CA TYR A 120 4.39 5.10 -7.93
C TYR A 120 4.47 6.58 -7.56
N ARG A 121 3.60 7.41 -8.16
CA ARG A 121 3.56 8.86 -7.95
C ARG A 121 3.32 9.22 -6.49
N ILE A 122 2.43 8.50 -5.81
CA ILE A 122 2.11 8.72 -4.39
C ILE A 122 2.98 7.89 -3.44
N GLY A 123 4.02 7.22 -3.94
CA GLY A 123 5.01 6.51 -3.11
C GLY A 123 4.57 5.15 -2.54
N LEU A 124 3.44 4.60 -2.96
CA LEU A 124 2.98 3.27 -2.53
C LEU A 124 3.77 2.11 -3.14
N ARG A 125 4.48 2.36 -4.25
CA ARG A 125 5.36 1.38 -4.89
C ARG A 125 6.75 1.96 -5.04
N ARG A 126 7.76 1.15 -4.73
CA ARG A 126 9.16 1.46 -5.03
C ARG A 126 9.50 0.92 -6.41
N PRO A 127 10.23 1.67 -7.25
CA PRO A 127 10.77 1.11 -8.48
C PRO A 127 11.60 -0.12 -8.13
N ALA A 128 11.50 -1.17 -8.94
CA ALA A 128 12.36 -2.32 -8.76
C ALA A 128 13.83 -1.85 -8.78
N ASN A 129 14.66 -2.42 -7.91
CA ASN A 129 16.10 -2.27 -8.01
C ASN A 129 16.55 -2.91 -9.33
N LEU A 130 16.52 -2.14 -10.41
CA LEU A 130 17.10 -2.54 -11.69
C LEU A 130 18.60 -2.68 -11.44
N LYS A 131 19.08 -3.92 -11.28
CA LYS A 131 20.51 -4.19 -11.47
C LYS A 131 20.83 -3.71 -12.88
N MET A 132 21.62 -2.65 -13.00
CA MET A 132 22.07 -2.20 -14.30
C MET A 132 22.78 -3.35 -14.99
N THR A 133 22.37 -3.69 -16.21
CA THR A 133 23.11 -4.65 -17.02
C THR A 133 24.46 -4.05 -17.39
N ALA A 134 25.49 -4.88 -17.46
CA ALA A 134 26.85 -4.45 -17.79
C ALA A 134 26.90 -3.63 -19.10
N HIS A 135 26.04 -3.96 -20.06
CA HIS A 135 25.89 -3.24 -21.32
C HIS A 135 25.44 -1.78 -21.12
N LYS A 136 24.46 -1.53 -20.25
CA LYS A 136 23.94 -0.19 -19.97
C LYS A 136 24.93 0.65 -19.16
N VAL A 137 25.70 0.02 -18.28
CA VAL A 137 26.83 0.66 -17.58
C VAL A 137 27.92 1.08 -18.59
N ARG A 138 28.27 0.19 -19.53
CA ARG A 138 29.27 0.47 -20.57
C ARG A 138 28.84 1.64 -21.46
N GLN A 139 27.57 1.69 -21.87
CA GLN A 139 27.01 2.78 -22.66
C GLN A 139 27.09 4.13 -21.92
N ILE A 140 26.73 4.18 -20.63
CA ILE A 140 26.84 5.42 -19.84
C ILE A 140 28.31 5.86 -19.70
N ARG A 141 29.22 4.90 -19.47
CA ARG A 141 30.67 5.19 -19.38
C ARG A 141 31.25 5.70 -20.70
N SER A 142 30.84 5.12 -21.84
CA SER A 142 31.29 5.57 -23.17
C SER A 142 30.67 6.90 -23.62
N SER A 143 29.53 7.27 -23.03
CA SER A 143 28.84 8.53 -23.31
C SER A 143 29.20 9.63 -22.30
N SER A 144 30.09 9.35 -21.34
CA SER A 144 30.58 10.36 -20.42
C SER A 144 31.63 11.24 -21.13
N PRO A 145 31.47 12.57 -21.15
CA PRO A 145 32.44 13.49 -21.77
C PRO A 145 33.82 13.47 -21.10
N TRP A 146 33.96 12.79 -19.97
CA TRP A 146 35.18 12.77 -19.14
C TRP A 146 35.96 11.45 -19.24
N ALA A 147 35.58 10.54 -20.15
CA ALA A 147 36.04 9.16 -20.11
C ALA A 147 37.28 8.79 -20.96
N VAL A 148 38.08 9.75 -21.47
CA VAL A 148 39.27 9.41 -22.30
C VAL A 148 40.57 10.16 -22.02
N GLU A 149 40.71 10.94 -20.95
CA GLU A 149 41.96 11.73 -20.75
C GLU A 149 42.71 11.58 -19.41
N ASP A 150 42.59 10.47 -18.68
CA ASP A 150 43.39 10.33 -17.45
C ASP A 150 43.91 8.92 -17.17
N LEU A 151 44.67 8.36 -18.11
CA LEU A 151 45.35 7.07 -17.93
C LEU A 151 46.76 7.00 -18.54
N LEU A 152 47.47 8.14 -18.56
CA LEU A 152 48.88 8.21 -18.95
C LEU A 152 49.74 9.08 -18.01
N GLY A 153 49.28 9.36 -16.78
CA GLY A 153 49.92 10.36 -15.92
C GLY A 153 49.96 10.07 -14.42
N SER A 154 50.15 8.83 -13.94
CA SER A 154 50.52 8.61 -12.53
C SER A 154 51.02 7.18 -12.25
N MET A 155 52.14 6.78 -12.86
CA MET A 155 53.00 5.71 -12.29
C MET A 155 54.46 6.14 -12.34
N ALA A 156 54.73 7.30 -11.75
CA ALA A 156 56.07 7.61 -11.26
C ALA A 156 56.01 7.59 -9.73
N SER A 157 56.96 6.87 -9.13
CA SER A 157 57.31 6.93 -7.71
C SER A 157 56.36 6.22 -6.74
N GLN A 158 56.71 4.97 -6.37
CA GLN A 158 57.39 4.70 -5.09
C GLN A 158 57.57 3.18 -4.92
N ASN A 159 58.83 2.77 -4.91
CA ASN A 159 59.31 1.46 -4.50
C ASN A 159 59.65 1.55 -2.99
N PRO A 160 58.94 0.89 -2.07
CA PRO A 160 59.28 0.90 -0.65
C PRO A 160 60.08 -0.36 -0.28
N ALA A 161 61.31 -0.46 -0.77
CA ALA A 161 62.24 -1.51 -0.36
C ALA A 161 63.67 -0.96 -0.32
N SER A 162 63.96 -0.05 0.63
CA SER A 162 65.31 0.19 1.23
C SER A 162 65.39 1.51 2.00
N ARG A 163 64.80 1.55 3.20
CA ARG A 163 65.28 2.42 4.30
C ARG A 163 64.59 1.94 5.58
N ALA A 164 65.18 0.96 6.23
CA ALA A 164 66.07 1.16 7.38
C ALA A 164 65.28 1.67 8.60
N SER A 165 65.08 0.73 9.53
CA SER A 165 65.23 0.91 10.98
C SER A 165 64.58 2.14 11.61
N GLU A 166 63.44 1.95 12.28
CA GLU A 166 63.30 2.22 13.72
C GLU A 166 61.87 2.00 14.19
N MET A 167 61.72 1.02 15.09
CA MET A 167 60.86 1.06 16.27
C MET A 167 59.36 1.31 16.09
N ALA A 168 58.58 0.23 16.10
CA ALA A 168 57.64 -0.10 17.19
C ALA A 168 56.91 -1.39 16.77
N GLU A 169 56.86 -2.42 17.61
CA GLU A 169 55.65 -2.85 18.35
C GLU A 169 55.81 -4.38 18.47
N HIS A 170 55.43 -5.13 19.50
CA HIS A 170 54.45 -4.98 20.57
C HIS A 170 54.63 -6.23 21.46
N GLY A 171 54.29 -6.17 22.75
CA GLY A 171 54.19 -7.44 23.50
C GLY A 171 54.02 -7.40 25.01
N ALA A 172 52.92 -6.81 25.47
CA ALA A 172 52.12 -7.27 26.61
C ALA A 172 52.80 -7.43 28.00
N LYS A 173 52.25 -6.70 28.99
CA LYS A 173 51.53 -7.28 30.17
C LYS A 173 51.30 -6.17 31.22
N ASN A 174 50.07 -5.67 31.31
CA ASN A 174 49.62 -4.96 32.51
C ASN A 174 49.13 -5.98 33.53
N GLY A 175 49.69 -5.89 34.73
CA GLY A 175 49.41 -6.75 35.88
C GLY A 175 48.17 -6.31 36.67
N ARG A 176 47.41 -7.33 37.08
CA ARG A 176 47.03 -7.69 38.46
C ARG A 176 46.94 -6.57 39.51
N ALA A 177 45.71 -6.33 39.98
CA ALA A 177 45.26 -6.23 41.39
C ALA A 177 43.72 -6.00 41.33
N HIS A 178 42.85 -6.61 42.13
CA HIS A 178 42.85 -6.65 43.58
C HIS A 178 41.99 -7.83 44.09
N GLU A 179 42.35 -8.31 45.27
CA GLU A 179 41.83 -9.47 45.99
C GLU A 179 40.91 -9.04 47.16
N ALA A 180 40.04 -9.97 47.56
CA ALA A 180 39.47 -10.24 48.91
C ALA A 180 38.33 -9.38 49.50
N ARG A 181 37.20 -10.05 49.81
CA ARG A 181 36.72 -10.50 51.16
C ARG A 181 35.30 -11.05 51.00
N GLU A 182 35.02 -12.35 51.19
CA GLU A 182 34.84 -13.13 52.44
C GLU A 182 33.67 -12.69 53.34
N PHE A 183 32.76 -13.66 53.54
CA PHE A 183 31.61 -13.82 54.46
C PHE A 183 30.35 -12.96 54.26
#